data_AF-A0A431JC82-F1
#
_entry.id   AF-A0A431JC82-F1
#
_cell.length_a   1.000
_cell.length_b   1.000
_cell.length_c   1.000
_cell.angle_alpha   90.00
_cell.angle_beta   90.00
_cell.angle_gamma   90.00
#
_symmetry.space_group_name_H-M   'P 1'
#
loop_
_entity.id
_entity.type
_entity.pdbx_description
1 polymer ?
#
loop_
_entity_poly.entity_id
_entity_poly.type
_entity_poly.pdbx_seq_one_letter_code
_entity_poly.pdbx_strand_id
1 'polypeptide(L)'
;MTTGAFRVWTCDDNGVWVSTEPTADSSKLPDPASDKAVDIYFAPAGVPPDDQSKLYDDITYVLDVVRRLYLPDGTCPNKQKFRAYYVRIFRLTQVGLQGQDAAPKQAKSALDSIKASLLDDEGLRVKTRNLSALAEMATVLSLPCLVFYFVLCVIGSGEIERLLGELGLSRVATANFMLLWVGCLVGVCLSYGVRTATLSLADLVSSGPDRLPPGTRLVFIGTLTMLFGLLFCYGIVEVKIGGYSSANIATDPGLAFIVGAAYFSPPRQSAHRAVQRCSAASSC
;
A
#
# COMPACT_ATOMS: atom_id res chain seq x y z
N MET A 1 37.07 8.24 -20.52
CA MET A 1 35.92 8.22 -21.44
C MET A 1 35.34 6.82 -21.36
N THR A 2 34.09 6.70 -20.91
CA THR A 2 33.46 5.40 -20.69
C THR A 2 32.58 5.13 -21.90
N THR A 3 33.00 4.21 -22.77
CA THR A 3 32.18 3.79 -23.90
C THR A 3 30.94 3.08 -23.39
N GLY A 4 29.77 3.45 -23.91
CA GLY A 4 28.51 2.76 -23.65
C GLY A 4 28.57 1.33 -24.20
N ALA A 5 28.28 0.36 -23.33
CA ALA A 5 28.30 -1.06 -23.68
C ALA A 5 26.99 -1.54 -24.32
N PHE A 6 25.99 -0.66 -24.49
CA PHE A 6 24.68 -1.03 -25.01
C PHE A 6 24.26 -0.18 -26.20
N ARG A 7 23.48 -0.80 -27.09
CA ARG A 7 22.64 -0.10 -28.07
C ARG A 7 21.18 -0.35 -27.72
N VAL A 8 20.35 0.68 -27.90
CA VAL A 8 19.00 0.74 -27.34
C VAL A 8 17.98 0.97 -28.45
N TRP A 9 16.89 0.19 -28.46
CA TRP A 9 15.77 0.33 -29.41
C TRP A 9 14.42 0.20 -28.71
N THR A 10 13.36 0.65 -29.38
CA THR A 10 11.98 0.57 -28.93
C THR A 10 11.31 -0.73 -29.40
N CYS A 11 10.67 -1.46 -28.49
CA CYS A 11 9.95 -2.70 -28.79
C CYS A 11 8.48 -2.65 -28.36
N ASP A 12 7.68 -3.54 -28.97
CA ASP A 12 6.29 -3.79 -28.61
C ASP A 12 6.18 -4.78 -27.44
N ASP A 13 4.95 -5.10 -27.01
CA ASP A 13 4.71 -5.99 -25.86
C ASP A 13 5.16 -7.44 -26.11
N ASN A 14 5.39 -7.81 -27.37
CA ASN A 14 5.89 -9.13 -27.77
C ASN A 14 7.41 -9.13 -27.97
N GLY A 15 8.09 -8.03 -27.66
CA GLY A 15 9.53 -7.87 -27.89
C GLY A 15 9.90 -7.64 -29.35
N VAL A 16 8.92 -7.36 -30.23
CA VAL A 16 9.15 -7.06 -31.65
C VAL A 16 9.49 -5.59 -31.81
N TRP A 17 10.46 -5.30 -32.67
CA TRP A 17 10.93 -3.94 -32.94
C TRP A 17 9.82 -3.05 -33.50
N VAL A 18 9.64 -1.88 -32.90
CA VAL A 18 8.63 -0.90 -33.35
C VAL A 18 9.21 0.05 -34.41
N SER A 19 10.51 0.34 -34.32
CA SER A 19 11.31 0.95 -35.38
C SER A 19 12.06 -0.16 -36.13
N THR A 20 12.36 0.06 -37.43
CA THR A 20 13.05 -0.88 -38.33
C THR A 20 14.19 -1.67 -37.68
N GLU A 21 14.34 -2.92 -38.11
CA GLU A 21 15.33 -3.89 -37.62
C GLU A 21 16.71 -3.27 -37.34
N PRO A 22 17.46 -3.81 -36.37
CA PRO A 22 18.85 -3.44 -36.11
C PRO A 22 19.78 -4.01 -37.21
N THR A 23 19.52 -3.69 -38.47
CA THR A 23 20.46 -3.90 -39.57
C THR A 23 21.32 -2.66 -39.77
N ALA A 24 22.53 -2.87 -40.28
CA ALA A 24 23.65 -1.92 -40.28
C ALA A 24 23.43 -0.57 -41.03
N ASP A 25 22.22 -0.33 -41.56
CA ASP A 25 21.91 0.79 -42.46
C ASP A 25 20.59 1.51 -42.14
N SER A 26 20.13 1.49 -40.88
CA SER A 26 18.92 2.22 -40.50
C SER A 26 19.22 3.71 -40.23
N SER A 27 19.09 4.54 -41.25
CA SER A 27 19.05 6.02 -41.16
C SER A 27 17.88 6.57 -40.32
N LYS A 28 16.99 5.70 -39.82
CA LYS A 28 15.87 6.04 -38.95
C LYS A 28 16.24 5.81 -37.49
N LEU A 29 16.29 6.90 -36.74
CA LEU A 29 16.41 6.88 -35.28
C LEU A 29 15.18 6.18 -34.66
N PRO A 30 15.35 5.42 -33.56
CA PRO A 30 14.23 4.84 -32.84
C PRO A 30 13.27 5.93 -32.36
N ASP A 31 11.97 5.71 -32.53
CA ASP A 31 10.93 6.66 -32.13
C ASP A 31 10.23 6.19 -30.84
N PRO A 32 10.67 6.68 -29.66
CA PRO A 32 10.04 6.33 -28.39
C PRO A 32 8.64 6.95 -28.21
N ALA A 33 8.25 7.89 -29.08
CA ALA A 33 6.92 8.50 -29.07
C ALA A 33 5.85 7.61 -29.73
N SER A 34 6.26 6.58 -30.49
CA SER A 34 5.35 5.66 -31.19
C SER A 34 4.42 4.94 -30.22
N ASP A 35 3.12 4.92 -30.54
CA ASP A 35 2.08 4.29 -29.71
C ASP A 35 2.30 2.80 -29.44
N LYS A 36 3.04 2.11 -30.33
CA LYS A 36 3.37 0.69 -30.20
C LYS A 36 4.58 0.42 -29.31
N ALA A 37 5.39 1.44 -29.00
CA ALA A 37 6.58 1.30 -28.17
C ALA A 37 6.19 1.20 -26.70
N VAL A 38 6.42 0.04 -26.10
CA VAL A 38 6.05 -0.27 -24.70
C VAL A 38 7.21 -0.89 -23.93
N ASP A 39 8.23 -1.36 -24.63
CA ASP A 39 9.44 -1.94 -24.05
C ASP A 39 10.71 -1.35 -24.68
N ILE A 40 11.84 -1.58 -24.02
CA ILE A 40 13.16 -1.15 -24.46
C ILE A 40 14.02 -2.40 -24.65
N TYR A 41 14.55 -2.57 -25.86
CA TYR A 41 15.52 -3.62 -26.12
C TYR A 41 16.94 -3.09 -25.95
N PHE A 42 17.76 -3.90 -25.28
CA PHE A 42 19.17 -3.62 -25.00
C PHE A 42 20.03 -4.65 -25.73
N ALA A 43 20.75 -4.22 -26.77
CA ALA A 43 21.76 -5.06 -27.41
C ALA A 43 23.13 -4.79 -26.77
N PRO A 44 23.82 -5.82 -26.24
CA PRO A 44 25.19 -5.65 -25.79
C PRO A 44 26.12 -5.39 -26.99
N ALA A 45 26.87 -4.29 -26.93
CA ALA A 45 27.91 -3.91 -27.89
C ALA A 45 29.33 -4.15 -27.35
N GLY A 46 29.45 -4.59 -26.09
CA GLY A 46 30.69 -4.91 -25.40
C GLY A 46 30.44 -5.47 -24.00
N VAL A 47 31.49 -5.72 -23.23
CA VAL A 47 31.36 -6.13 -21.81
C VAL A 47 30.95 -4.91 -20.98
N PRO A 48 29.78 -4.92 -20.32
CA PRO A 48 29.30 -3.77 -19.57
C PRO A 48 30.09 -3.60 -18.26
N PRO A 49 30.59 -2.38 -17.98
CA PRO A 49 31.13 -2.05 -16.67
C PRO A 49 30.07 -2.18 -15.57
N ASP A 50 30.48 -2.51 -14.34
CA ASP A 50 29.58 -2.70 -13.18
C ASP A 50 28.60 -1.54 -12.97
N ASP A 51 29.03 -0.30 -13.20
CA ASP A 51 28.20 0.90 -13.07
C ASP A 51 27.09 0.97 -14.14
N GLN A 52 27.37 0.48 -15.37
CA GLN A 52 26.38 0.40 -16.46
C GLN A 52 25.42 -0.77 -16.25
N SER A 53 25.92 -1.92 -15.76
CA SER A 53 25.09 -3.08 -15.43
C SER A 53 24.05 -2.76 -14.35
N LYS A 54 24.48 -2.09 -13.26
CA LYS A 54 23.54 -1.65 -12.19
C LYS A 54 22.50 -0.66 -12.70
N LEU A 55 22.90 0.27 -13.57
CA LEU A 55 21.97 1.22 -14.18
C LEU A 55 20.97 0.53 -15.10
N TYR A 56 21.42 -0.47 -15.87
CA TYR A 56 20.55 -1.31 -16.69
C TYR A 56 19.49 -2.03 -15.84
N ASP A 57 19.88 -2.65 -14.73
CA ASP A 57 18.95 -3.32 -13.82
C ASP A 57 17.94 -2.32 -13.23
N ASP A 58 18.42 -1.15 -12.77
CA ASP A 58 17.59 -0.08 -12.23
C ASP A 58 16.57 0.46 -13.27
N ILE A 59 17.00 0.64 -14.53
CA ILE A 59 16.14 1.11 -15.63
C ILE A 59 15.07 0.06 -15.94
N THR A 60 15.47 -1.20 -16.06
CA THR A 60 14.56 -2.32 -16.37
C THR A 60 13.50 -2.44 -15.27
N TYR A 61 13.92 -2.36 -14.00
CA TYR A 61 13.00 -2.36 -12.87
C TYR A 61 11.99 -1.21 -12.92
N VAL A 62 12.45 0.02 -13.17
CA VAL A 62 11.54 1.19 -13.25
C VAL A 62 10.61 1.09 -14.45
N LEU A 63 11.10 0.60 -15.59
CA LEU A 63 10.30 0.39 -16.79
C LEU A 63 9.18 -0.63 -16.52
N ASP A 64 9.51 -1.77 -15.91
CA ASP A 64 8.54 -2.79 -15.51
C ASP A 64 7.48 -2.23 -14.55
N VAL A 65 7.91 -1.39 -13.62
CA VAL A 65 7.00 -0.71 -12.69
C VAL A 65 6.02 0.20 -13.43
N VAL A 66 6.52 1.04 -14.34
CA VAL A 66 5.71 1.97 -15.15
C VAL A 66 4.76 1.19 -16.09
N ARG A 67 5.23 0.09 -16.68
CA ARG A 67 4.42 -0.83 -17.49
C ARG A 67 3.25 -1.39 -16.67
N ARG A 68 3.53 -2.01 -15.53
CA ARG A 68 2.50 -2.60 -14.65
C ARG A 68 1.55 -1.55 -14.06
N LEU A 69 1.96 -0.29 -13.97
CA LEU A 69 1.12 0.77 -13.45
C LEU A 69 0.13 1.33 -14.49
N TYR A 70 0.59 1.55 -15.72
CA TYR A 70 -0.16 2.34 -16.72
C TYR A 70 -0.60 1.60 -17.99
N LEU A 71 -0.11 0.39 -18.26
CA LEU A 71 -0.63 -0.43 -19.36
C LEU A 71 -2.09 -0.83 -19.13
N PRO A 72 -2.82 -1.30 -20.16
CA PRO A 72 -4.24 -1.65 -20.06
C PRO A 72 -4.56 -2.66 -18.95
N ASP A 73 -3.63 -3.58 -18.67
CA ASP A 73 -3.76 -4.60 -17.60
C ASP A 73 -3.24 -4.11 -16.23
N GLY A 74 -2.82 -2.85 -16.16
CA GLY A 74 -2.19 -2.26 -14.98
C GLY A 74 -3.18 -1.68 -13.97
N THR A 75 -2.67 -1.28 -12.81
CA THR A 75 -3.47 -0.75 -11.69
C THR A 75 -4.20 0.56 -12.04
N CYS A 76 -3.65 1.35 -12.96
CA CYS A 76 -4.11 2.69 -13.32
C CYS A 76 -3.87 2.98 -14.81
N PRO A 77 -4.65 2.39 -15.73
CA PRO A 77 -4.39 2.49 -17.16
C PRO A 77 -4.44 3.96 -17.63
N ASN A 78 -3.30 4.47 -18.12
CA ASN A 78 -3.20 5.80 -18.70
C ASN A 78 -2.05 5.85 -19.72
N LYS A 79 -2.42 5.70 -21.00
CA LYS A 79 -1.46 5.67 -22.11
C LYS A 79 -0.63 6.97 -22.25
N GLN A 80 -1.22 8.13 -21.96
CA GLN A 80 -0.52 9.42 -22.07
C GLN A 80 0.55 9.56 -20.98
N LYS A 81 0.21 9.22 -19.74
CA LYS A 81 1.18 9.21 -18.63
C LYS A 81 2.28 8.18 -18.85
N PHE A 82 1.91 6.97 -19.28
CA PHE A 82 2.87 5.93 -19.67
C PHE A 82 3.89 6.49 -20.66
N ARG A 83 3.42 7.10 -21.75
CA ARG A 83 4.27 7.64 -22.82
C ARG A 83 5.21 8.72 -22.31
N ALA A 84 4.73 9.62 -21.44
CA ALA A 84 5.56 10.67 -20.87
C ALA A 84 6.73 10.12 -20.02
N TYR A 85 6.50 9.09 -19.20
CA TYR A 85 7.57 8.44 -18.45
C TYR A 85 8.45 7.57 -19.35
N TYR A 86 7.87 6.79 -20.26
CA TYR A 86 8.59 5.91 -21.18
C TYR A 86 9.61 6.68 -22.03
N VAL A 87 9.21 7.81 -22.64
CA VAL A 87 10.13 8.65 -23.43
C VAL A 87 11.27 9.20 -22.57
N ARG A 88 11.00 9.60 -21.32
CA ARG A 88 12.03 10.09 -20.40
C ARG A 88 13.01 8.98 -20.01
N ILE A 89 12.51 7.79 -19.69
CA ILE A 89 13.33 6.61 -19.37
C ILE A 89 14.19 6.25 -20.58
N PHE A 90 13.61 6.14 -21.77
CA PHE A 90 14.33 5.80 -23.01
C PHE A 90 15.47 6.77 -23.30
N ARG A 91 15.21 8.09 -23.25
CA ARG A 91 16.26 9.10 -23.48
C ARG A 91 17.37 9.02 -22.43
N LEU A 92 17.01 8.74 -21.17
CA LEU A 92 17.97 8.54 -20.09
C LEU A 92 18.82 7.30 -20.31
N THR A 93 18.23 6.22 -20.82
CA THR A 93 18.94 5.00 -21.23
C THR A 93 19.97 5.33 -22.31
N GLN A 94 19.61 6.12 -23.32
CA GLN A 94 20.55 6.54 -24.37
C GLN A 94 21.72 7.35 -23.79
N VAL A 95 21.47 8.28 -22.87
CA VAL A 95 22.54 9.10 -22.24
C VAL A 95 23.43 8.27 -21.30
N GLY A 96 22.85 7.30 -20.59
CA GLY A 96 23.55 6.53 -19.57
C GLY A 96 24.31 5.31 -20.08
N LEU A 97 23.84 4.70 -21.18
CA LEU A 97 24.31 3.39 -21.65
C LEU A 97 24.79 3.38 -23.10
N GLN A 98 24.54 4.42 -23.89
CA GLN A 98 24.91 4.52 -25.30
C GLN A 98 25.91 5.68 -25.55
N GLY A 99 26.80 5.52 -26.54
CA GLY A 99 27.72 6.57 -27.00
C GLY A 99 29.16 6.44 -26.47
N GLN A 100 30.04 7.34 -26.90
CA GLN A 100 31.47 7.33 -26.52
C GLN A 100 31.74 7.93 -25.12
N ASP A 101 30.83 8.80 -24.64
CA ASP A 101 30.88 9.44 -23.33
C ASP A 101 29.63 9.11 -22.50
N ALA A 102 29.41 7.82 -22.24
CA ALA A 102 28.29 7.38 -21.43
C ALA A 102 28.43 7.92 -19.99
N ALA A 103 27.36 8.53 -19.47
CA ALA A 103 27.33 9.19 -18.16
C ALA A 103 26.40 8.45 -17.17
N PRO A 104 26.75 7.22 -16.74
CA PRO A 104 25.84 6.38 -15.95
C PRO A 104 25.46 7.01 -14.59
N LYS A 105 26.36 7.78 -13.97
CA LYS A 105 26.08 8.47 -12.70
C LYS A 105 25.04 9.58 -12.85
N GLN A 106 25.10 10.35 -13.93
CA GLN A 106 24.12 11.41 -14.21
C GLN A 106 22.77 10.81 -14.58
N ALA A 107 22.78 9.76 -15.41
CA ALA A 107 21.58 9.00 -15.74
C ALA A 107 20.93 8.39 -14.49
N LYS A 108 21.71 7.85 -13.56
CA LYS A 108 21.18 7.34 -12.28
C LYS A 108 20.49 8.43 -11.46
N SER A 109 21.11 9.60 -11.31
CA SER A 109 20.50 10.72 -10.57
C SER A 109 19.18 11.20 -11.21
N ALA A 110 19.12 11.27 -12.55
CA ALA A 110 17.89 11.60 -13.26
C ALA A 110 16.82 10.50 -13.13
N LEU A 111 17.23 9.24 -13.04
CA LEU A 111 16.32 8.11 -12.83
C LEU A 111 15.72 8.15 -11.43
N ASP A 112 16.51 8.52 -10.42
CA ASP A 112 16.03 8.71 -9.05
C ASP A 112 15.02 9.87 -8.96
N SER A 113 15.19 10.93 -9.76
CA SER A 113 14.19 11.99 -9.89
C SER A 113 12.89 11.48 -10.53
N ILE A 114 12.96 10.63 -11.55
CA ILE A 114 11.77 10.00 -12.15
C ILE A 114 11.07 9.09 -11.15
N LYS A 115 11.82 8.29 -10.37
CA LYS A 115 11.28 7.45 -9.28
C LYS A 115 10.55 8.31 -8.25
N ALA A 116 11.12 9.45 -7.84
CA ALA A 116 10.49 10.37 -6.90
C ALA A 116 9.19 10.96 -7.45
N SER A 117 9.19 11.49 -8.69
CA SER A 117 7.97 12.02 -9.31
C SER A 117 6.89 10.96 -9.48
N LEU A 118 7.26 9.73 -9.86
CA LEU A 118 6.31 8.62 -9.97
C LEU A 118 5.67 8.28 -8.61
N LEU A 119 6.47 8.32 -7.55
CA LEU A 119 6.01 8.07 -6.19
C LEU A 119 5.09 9.18 -5.68
N ASP A 120 5.38 10.44 -6.00
CA ASP A 120 4.54 11.57 -5.62
C ASP A 120 3.19 11.55 -6.35
N ASP A 121 3.20 11.32 -7.68
CA ASP A 121 2.00 11.36 -8.51
C ASP A 121 1.05 10.17 -8.25
N GLU A 122 1.60 8.98 -8.03
CA GLU A 122 0.83 7.74 -7.97
C GLU A 122 0.74 7.18 -6.55
N GLY A 123 1.73 7.44 -5.68
CA GLY A 123 1.72 7.01 -4.29
C GLY A 123 0.56 7.62 -3.51
N LEU A 124 0.25 8.89 -3.74
CA LEU A 124 -0.91 9.54 -3.11
C LEU A 124 -2.24 8.97 -3.62
N ARG A 125 -2.35 8.69 -4.94
CA ARG A 125 -3.60 8.21 -5.54
C ARG A 125 -3.91 6.77 -5.13
N VAL A 126 -2.91 5.89 -5.13
CA VAL A 126 -3.05 4.51 -4.65
C VAL A 126 -3.36 4.49 -3.16
N LYS A 127 -2.70 5.34 -2.36
CA LYS A 127 -3.00 5.51 -0.93
C LYS A 127 -4.46 5.88 -0.71
N THR A 128 -4.95 6.92 -1.38
CA THR A 128 -6.34 7.39 -1.21
C THR A 128 -7.32 6.32 -1.63
N ARG A 129 -7.08 5.62 -2.75
CA ARG A 129 -7.98 4.56 -3.23
C ARG A 129 -8.07 3.40 -2.24
N ASN A 130 -6.93 2.90 -1.76
CA ASN A 130 -6.93 1.75 -0.85
C ASN A 130 -7.48 2.11 0.54
N LEU A 131 -7.15 3.30 1.06
CA LEU A 131 -7.76 3.80 2.30
C LEU A 131 -9.26 4.01 2.15
N SER A 132 -9.72 4.57 1.03
CA SER A 132 -11.15 4.77 0.78
C SER A 132 -11.91 3.45 0.69
N ALA A 133 -11.37 2.44 0.00
CA ALA A 133 -11.99 1.13 -0.12
C ALA A 133 -12.08 0.41 1.24
N LEU A 134 -11.04 0.53 2.07
CA LEU A 134 -11.06 -0.03 3.43
C LEU A 134 -12.09 0.70 4.31
N ALA A 135 -12.12 2.04 4.25
CA ALA A 135 -13.06 2.85 5.02
C ALA A 135 -14.51 2.60 4.59
N GLU A 136 -14.75 2.43 3.29
CA GLU A 136 -16.06 2.09 2.73
C GLU A 136 -16.55 0.74 3.28
N MET A 137 -15.73 -0.31 3.17
CA MET A 137 -16.07 -1.63 3.72
C MET A 137 -16.26 -1.62 5.24
N ALA A 138 -15.44 -0.86 5.97
CA ALA A 138 -15.58 -0.70 7.42
C ALA A 138 -16.89 0.05 7.78
N THR A 139 -17.30 1.02 6.97
CA THR A 139 -18.55 1.75 7.16
C THR A 139 -19.75 0.85 6.88
N VAL A 140 -19.74 0.11 5.76
CA VAL A 140 -20.79 -0.86 5.41
C VAL A 140 -20.96 -1.93 6.49
N LEU A 141 -19.86 -2.40 7.09
CA LEU A 141 -19.90 -3.41 8.14
C LEU A 141 -20.26 -2.84 9.53
N SER A 142 -19.89 -1.59 9.84
CA SER A 142 -20.18 -0.96 11.14
C SER A 142 -21.58 -0.38 11.23
N LEU A 143 -22.14 0.12 10.12
CA LEU A 143 -23.47 0.72 10.06
C LEU A 143 -24.59 -0.20 10.59
N PRO A 144 -24.72 -1.47 10.17
CA PRO A 144 -25.75 -2.36 10.71
C PRO A 144 -25.55 -2.63 12.21
N CYS A 145 -24.32 -2.75 12.69
CA CYS A 145 -24.03 -2.91 14.12
C CYS A 145 -24.45 -1.68 14.94
N LEU A 146 -24.24 -0.48 14.39
CA LEU A 146 -24.59 0.79 15.05
C LEU A 146 -26.10 1.02 15.04
N VAL A 147 -26.79 0.69 13.94
CA VAL A 147 -28.27 0.69 13.88
C VAL A 147 -28.84 -0.31 14.89
N PHE A 148 -28.27 -1.51 14.97
CA PHE A 148 -28.69 -2.52 15.94
C PHE A 148 -28.47 -2.06 17.38
N TYR A 149 -27.33 -1.41 17.69
CA TYR A 149 -27.09 -0.77 18.99
C TYR A 149 -28.17 0.29 19.31
N PHE A 150 -28.48 1.17 18.36
CA PHE A 150 -29.48 2.22 18.57
C PHE A 150 -30.89 1.64 18.78
N VAL A 151 -31.25 0.61 18.03
CA VAL A 151 -32.49 -0.16 18.20
C VAL A 151 -32.56 -0.79 19.60
N LEU A 152 -31.46 -1.39 20.07
CA LEU A 152 -31.36 -1.94 21.42
C LEU A 152 -31.45 -0.88 22.51
N CYS A 153 -31.11 0.39 22.24
CA CYS A 153 -31.25 1.49 23.19
C CYS A 153 -32.65 2.13 23.18
N VAL A 154 -33.30 2.22 22.02
CA VAL A 154 -34.56 2.96 21.83
C VAL A 154 -35.81 2.10 21.96
N ILE A 155 -35.78 0.83 21.55
CA ILE A 155 -36.93 -0.06 21.65
C ILE A 155 -37.07 -0.58 23.08
N GLY A 156 -38.28 -0.45 23.64
CA GLY A 156 -38.62 -0.82 25.01
C GLY A 156 -38.30 -2.27 25.38
N SER A 157 -37.98 -2.48 26.65
CA SER A 157 -37.40 -3.67 27.27
C SER A 157 -38.16 -5.01 27.08
N GLY A 158 -39.45 -5.00 26.73
CA GLY A 158 -40.31 -6.18 26.85
C GLY A 158 -39.99 -7.36 25.92
N GLU A 159 -39.91 -7.15 24.62
CA GLU A 159 -39.79 -8.26 23.65
C GLU A 159 -38.34 -8.65 23.37
N ILE A 160 -37.43 -7.67 23.35
CA ILE A 160 -36.00 -7.88 23.08
C ILE A 160 -35.35 -8.63 24.24
N GLU A 161 -35.70 -8.33 25.51
CA GLU A 161 -35.16 -9.08 26.66
C GLU A 161 -35.64 -10.53 26.68
N ARG A 162 -36.85 -10.81 26.19
CA ARG A 162 -37.35 -12.18 26.09
C ARG A 162 -36.59 -12.98 25.03
N LEU A 163 -36.37 -12.37 23.86
CA LEU A 163 -35.69 -13.00 22.72
C LEU A 163 -34.17 -13.16 22.98
N LEU A 164 -33.52 -12.18 23.60
CA LEU A 164 -32.12 -12.28 24.04
C LEU A 164 -31.97 -13.23 25.25
N GLY A 165 -32.95 -13.25 26.14
CA GLY A 165 -32.99 -14.15 27.29
C GLY A 165 -33.06 -15.62 26.89
N GLU A 166 -33.81 -15.95 25.83
CA GLU A 166 -33.81 -17.30 25.24
C GLU A 166 -32.45 -17.70 24.65
N LEU A 167 -31.64 -16.73 24.21
CA LEU A 167 -30.26 -16.94 23.77
C LEU A 167 -29.23 -16.89 24.93
N GLY A 168 -29.66 -16.60 26.16
CA GLY A 168 -28.77 -16.47 27.32
C GLY A 168 -27.88 -15.22 27.30
N LEU A 169 -28.18 -14.22 26.48
CA LEU A 169 -27.39 -13.01 26.32
C LEU A 169 -28.04 -11.83 27.04
N SER A 170 -27.25 -11.06 27.80
CA SER A 170 -27.76 -9.84 28.42
C SER A 170 -27.77 -8.68 27.43
N ARG A 171 -28.85 -7.89 27.42
CA ARG A 171 -29.03 -6.72 26.54
C ARG A 171 -27.83 -5.76 26.59
N VAL A 172 -27.32 -5.52 27.79
CA VAL A 172 -26.19 -4.61 28.03
C VAL A 172 -24.89 -5.19 27.48
N ALA A 173 -24.63 -6.48 27.67
CA ALA A 173 -23.45 -7.12 27.10
C ALA A 173 -23.51 -7.09 25.56
N THR A 174 -24.63 -7.46 24.95
CA THR A 174 -24.79 -7.46 23.49
C THR A 174 -24.58 -6.06 22.90
N ALA A 175 -25.11 -5.01 23.55
CA ALA A 175 -24.88 -3.62 23.12
C ALA A 175 -23.40 -3.23 23.19
N ASN A 176 -22.71 -3.63 24.26
CA ASN A 176 -21.28 -3.35 24.43
C ASN A 176 -20.41 -4.15 23.44
N PHE A 177 -20.80 -5.37 23.08
CA PHE A 177 -20.14 -6.15 22.02
C PHE A 177 -20.27 -5.50 20.64
N MET A 178 -21.39 -4.85 20.33
CA MET A 178 -21.53 -4.11 19.08
C MET A 178 -20.64 -2.85 19.06
N LEU A 179 -20.54 -2.13 20.18
CA LEU A 179 -19.61 -1.01 20.30
C LEU A 179 -18.13 -1.44 20.24
N LEU A 180 -17.80 -2.60 20.82
CA LEU A 180 -16.48 -3.22 20.70
C LEU A 180 -16.14 -3.51 19.23
N TRP A 181 -17.10 -4.03 18.46
CA TRP A 181 -16.94 -4.28 17.03
C TRP A 181 -16.71 -2.99 16.23
N VAL A 182 -17.51 -1.95 16.48
CA VAL A 182 -17.34 -0.63 15.84
C VAL A 182 -15.99 -0.03 16.20
N GLY A 183 -15.61 -0.05 17.48
CA GLY A 183 -14.30 0.41 17.95
C GLY A 183 -13.15 -0.34 17.27
N CYS A 184 -13.28 -1.65 17.10
CA CYS A 184 -12.30 -2.46 16.38
C CYS A 184 -12.15 -2.02 14.93
N LEU A 185 -13.25 -1.88 14.17
CA LEU A 185 -13.20 -1.46 12.76
C LEU A 185 -12.56 -0.06 12.60
N VAL A 186 -12.85 0.86 13.52
CA VAL A 186 -12.19 2.18 13.57
C VAL A 186 -10.69 2.04 13.87
N GLY A 187 -10.32 1.19 14.83
CA GLY A 187 -8.93 0.88 15.18
C GLY A 187 -8.15 0.29 14.00
N VAL A 188 -8.75 -0.61 13.22
CA VAL A 188 -8.16 -1.17 11.98
C VAL A 188 -7.94 -0.07 10.95
N CYS A 189 -8.92 0.78 10.71
CA CYS A 189 -8.81 1.88 9.75
C CYS A 189 -7.69 2.85 10.15
N LEU A 190 -7.63 3.23 11.42
CA LEU A 190 -6.61 4.14 11.95
C LEU A 190 -5.21 3.52 11.88
N SER A 191 -5.07 2.26 12.30
CA SER A 191 -3.83 1.48 12.22
C SER A 191 -3.31 1.38 10.80
N TYR A 192 -4.20 1.10 9.84
CA TYR A 192 -3.86 1.01 8.43
C TYR A 192 -3.46 2.39 7.85
N GLY A 193 -4.18 3.45 8.23
CA GLY A 193 -3.88 4.84 7.85
C GLY A 193 -2.50 5.30 8.33
N VAL A 194 -2.08 4.91 9.54
CA VAL A 194 -0.75 5.23 10.08
C VAL A 194 0.34 4.41 9.39
N ARG A 195 0.10 3.13 9.12
CA ARG A 195 1.09 2.23 8.48
C ARG A 195 1.36 2.58 7.02
N THR A 196 0.37 3.07 6.29
CA THR A 196 0.50 3.46 4.87
C THR A 196 1.12 4.84 4.66
N ALA A 197 1.74 5.43 5.69
CA ALA A 197 2.40 6.73 5.60
C ALA A 197 3.79 6.70 4.92
N THR A 198 4.42 5.52 4.76
CA THR A 198 5.73 5.37 4.11
C THR A 198 5.64 4.30 3.02
N LEU A 199 5.58 4.70 1.75
CA LEU A 199 5.51 3.77 0.61
C LEU A 199 6.83 3.74 -0.15
N SER A 200 7.17 2.56 -0.69
CA SER A 200 8.26 2.37 -1.67
C SER A 200 7.69 2.11 -3.07
N LEU A 201 8.50 2.30 -4.12
CA LEU A 201 8.14 1.98 -5.51
C LEU A 201 7.70 0.51 -5.69
N ALA A 202 8.22 -0.37 -4.84
CA ALA A 202 7.81 -1.78 -4.80
C ALA A 202 6.37 -1.96 -4.32
N ASP A 203 5.89 -1.16 -3.37
CA ASP A 203 4.52 -1.23 -2.85
C ASP A 203 3.47 -0.70 -3.85
N LEU A 204 3.89 0.14 -4.81
CA LEU A 204 3.04 0.65 -5.89
C LEU A 204 2.66 -0.42 -6.91
N VAL A 205 3.50 -1.44 -7.07
CA VAL A 205 3.35 -2.48 -8.10
C VAL A 205 3.08 -3.86 -7.50
N SER A 206 3.69 -4.16 -6.37
CA SER A 206 3.28 -5.23 -5.48
C SER A 206 2.31 -4.63 -4.47
N SER A 207 1.02 -4.66 -4.80
CA SER A 207 -0.04 -4.48 -3.79
C SER A 207 0.03 -5.64 -2.78
N GLY A 208 0.98 -5.57 -1.84
CA GLY A 208 1.16 -6.44 -0.67
C GLY A 208 1.41 -7.95 -0.93
N PRO A 209 2.25 -8.61 -0.14
CA PRO A 209 2.37 -10.07 -0.16
C PRO A 209 1.13 -10.81 0.38
N ASP A 210 0.18 -10.10 1.01
CA ASP A 210 -1.09 -10.68 1.48
C ASP A 210 -2.21 -10.37 0.47
N ARG A 211 -2.45 -11.31 -0.45
CA ARG A 211 -3.52 -11.30 -1.47
C ARG A 211 -4.96 -11.34 -0.91
N LEU A 212 -5.16 -11.05 0.37
CA LEU A 212 -6.49 -11.03 0.96
C LEU A 212 -7.17 -9.70 0.63
N PRO A 213 -8.36 -9.71 0.01
CA PRO A 213 -9.11 -8.48 -0.22
C PRO A 213 -9.37 -7.78 1.13
N PRO A 214 -9.41 -6.44 1.16
CA PRO A 214 -9.57 -5.67 2.41
C PRO A 214 -10.78 -6.10 3.24
N GLY A 215 -11.86 -6.56 2.58
CA GLY A 215 -13.05 -7.09 3.25
C GLY A 215 -12.81 -8.36 4.07
N THR A 216 -12.07 -9.36 3.56
CA THR A 216 -11.85 -10.61 4.31
C THR A 216 -10.97 -10.37 5.53
N ARG A 217 -10.03 -9.43 5.43
CA ARG A 217 -9.20 -9.01 6.56
C ARG A 217 -10.03 -8.34 7.65
N LEU A 218 -10.97 -7.46 7.29
CA LEU A 218 -11.90 -6.81 8.24
C LEU A 218 -12.76 -7.84 8.97
N VAL A 219 -13.33 -8.81 8.24
CA VAL A 219 -14.14 -9.89 8.84
C VAL A 219 -13.31 -10.74 9.78
N PHE A 220 -12.11 -11.18 9.36
CA PHE A 220 -11.22 -11.99 10.19
C PHE A 220 -10.84 -11.28 11.50
N ILE A 221 -10.44 -10.01 11.42
CA ILE A 221 -10.09 -9.23 12.61
C ILE A 221 -11.31 -9.01 13.50
N GLY A 222 -12.48 -8.70 12.93
CA GLY A 222 -13.72 -8.56 13.68
C GLY A 222 -14.08 -9.84 14.46
N THR A 223 -14.06 -11.00 13.79
CA THR A 223 -14.34 -12.30 14.42
C THR A 223 -13.36 -12.59 15.55
N LEU A 224 -12.06 -12.30 15.36
CA LEU A 224 -11.05 -12.46 16.40
C LEU A 224 -11.34 -11.53 17.60
N THR A 225 -11.72 -10.28 17.35
CA THR A 225 -12.08 -9.34 18.43
C THR A 225 -13.32 -9.78 19.20
N MET A 226 -14.33 -10.37 18.55
CA MET A 226 -15.46 -10.96 19.26
C MET A 226 -15.02 -12.09 20.18
N LEU A 227 -14.16 -12.98 19.68
CA LEU A 227 -13.63 -14.07 20.48
C LEU A 227 -12.88 -13.57 21.72
N PHE A 228 -12.04 -12.54 21.57
CA PHE A 228 -11.37 -11.90 22.71
C PHE A 228 -12.34 -11.20 23.66
N GLY A 229 -13.35 -10.51 23.15
CA GLY A 229 -14.39 -9.91 23.98
C GLY A 229 -15.13 -10.96 24.83
N LEU A 230 -15.42 -12.13 24.26
CA LEU A 230 -15.98 -13.25 25.03
C LEU A 230 -15.01 -13.72 26.12
N LEU A 231 -13.72 -13.90 25.80
CA LEU A 231 -12.72 -14.30 26.80
C LEU A 231 -12.62 -13.31 27.97
N PHE A 232 -12.77 -12.02 27.72
CA PHE A 232 -12.81 -10.98 28.77
C PHE A 232 -14.10 -11.06 29.60
N CYS A 233 -15.26 -11.27 28.98
CA CYS A 233 -16.54 -11.42 29.71
C CYS A 233 -16.57 -12.68 30.59
N TYR A 234 -15.95 -13.77 30.15
CA TYR A 234 -15.84 -15.00 30.95
C TYR A 234 -14.71 -14.93 32.00
N GLY A 235 -13.97 -13.82 32.09
CA GLY A 235 -12.87 -13.67 33.04
C GLY A 235 -11.68 -14.60 32.80
N ILE A 236 -11.60 -15.21 31.60
CA ILE A 236 -10.50 -16.11 31.21
C ILE A 236 -9.22 -15.29 31.01
N VAL A 237 -9.37 -14.05 30.54
CA VAL A 237 -8.28 -13.08 30.40
C VAL A 237 -8.73 -11.79 31.10
N GLU A 238 -7.89 -11.26 32.01
CA GLU A 238 -8.15 -9.97 32.65
C GLU A 238 -6.95 -9.05 32.42
N VAL A 239 -7.15 -8.02 31.59
CA VAL A 239 -6.22 -6.91 31.41
C VAL A 239 -6.68 -5.73 32.26
N LYS A 240 -5.82 -5.26 33.17
CA LYS A 240 -6.04 -4.05 33.97
C LYS A 240 -5.19 -2.92 33.40
N ILE A 241 -5.83 -1.81 33.01
CA ILE A 241 -5.13 -0.59 32.56
C ILE A 241 -5.53 0.53 33.52
N GLY A 242 -4.61 0.91 34.42
CA GLY A 242 -4.87 1.89 35.47
C GLY A 242 -5.95 1.42 36.45
N GLY A 243 -7.00 2.22 36.64
CA GLY A 243 -8.14 1.91 37.53
C GLY A 243 -9.29 1.12 36.88
N TYR A 244 -9.19 0.82 35.58
CA TYR A 244 -10.25 0.13 34.84
C TYR A 244 -9.84 -1.32 34.54
N SER A 245 -10.73 -2.27 34.89
CA SER A 245 -10.58 -3.68 34.52
C SER A 245 -11.36 -3.96 33.23
N SER A 246 -10.76 -4.72 32.32
CA SER A 246 -11.42 -5.25 31.11
C SER A 246 -12.61 -6.17 31.42
N ALA A 247 -12.76 -6.64 32.66
CA ALA A 247 -13.96 -7.35 33.09
C ALA A 247 -15.23 -6.45 33.07
N ASN A 248 -15.07 -5.12 33.14
CA ASN A 248 -16.19 -4.17 33.10
C ASN A 248 -16.61 -3.76 31.67
N ILE A 249 -16.07 -4.40 30.63
CA ILE A 249 -16.47 -4.17 29.23
C ILE A 249 -17.97 -4.44 29.04
N ALA A 250 -18.55 -5.36 29.82
CA ALA A 250 -19.97 -5.67 29.76
C ALA A 250 -20.87 -4.59 30.39
N THR A 251 -20.31 -3.61 31.12
CA THR A 251 -21.08 -2.64 31.92
C THR A 251 -20.89 -1.21 31.44
N ASP A 252 -19.74 -0.86 30.86
CA ASP A 252 -19.43 0.49 30.38
C ASP A 252 -19.24 0.53 28.84
N PRO A 253 -20.14 1.20 28.09
CA PRO A 253 -20.05 1.31 26.64
C PRO A 253 -18.82 2.10 26.17
N GLY A 254 -18.32 3.05 26.96
CA GLY A 254 -17.14 3.84 26.62
C GLY A 254 -15.86 3.01 26.65
N LEU A 255 -15.72 2.15 27.66
CA LEU A 255 -14.60 1.21 27.77
C LEU A 255 -14.61 0.19 26.63
N ALA A 256 -15.77 -0.34 26.26
CA ALA A 256 -15.88 -1.28 25.14
C ALA A 256 -15.38 -0.68 23.82
N PHE A 257 -15.75 0.57 23.51
CA PHE A 257 -15.27 1.26 22.32
C PHE A 257 -13.75 1.50 22.36
N ILE A 258 -13.23 2.01 23.48
CA ILE A 258 -11.80 2.33 23.63
C ILE A 258 -10.95 1.07 23.55
N VAL A 259 -11.36 -0.02 24.21
CA VAL A 259 -10.63 -1.30 24.15
C VAL A 259 -10.59 -1.83 22.72
N GLY A 260 -11.72 -1.78 21.99
CA GLY A 260 -11.77 -2.18 20.58
C GLY A 260 -10.82 -1.35 19.70
N ALA A 261 -10.83 -0.02 19.86
CA ALA A 261 -9.98 0.87 19.07
C ALA A 261 -8.49 0.77 19.43
N ALA A 262 -8.18 0.64 20.73
CA ALA A 262 -6.82 0.62 21.24
C ALA A 262 -6.12 -0.72 20.99
N TYR A 263 -6.83 -1.84 21.05
CA TYR A 263 -6.24 -3.18 20.83
C TYR A 263 -5.55 -3.29 19.47
N PHE A 264 -6.09 -2.62 18.45
CA PHE A 264 -5.56 -2.70 17.09
C PHE A 264 -4.73 -1.47 16.67
N SER A 265 -4.71 -0.40 17.47
CA SER A 265 -3.78 0.69 17.26
C SER A 265 -2.36 0.20 17.59
N PRO A 266 -1.45 0.10 16.61
CA PRO A 266 -0.10 -0.37 16.90
C PRO A 266 0.56 0.64 17.85
N PRO A 267 1.27 0.18 18.88
CA PRO A 267 2.09 1.08 19.68
C PRO A 267 3.08 1.76 18.72
N ARG A 268 3.07 3.10 18.70
CA ARG A 268 4.04 3.93 17.98
C ARG A 268 5.45 3.60 18.47
N GLN A 269 6.11 2.59 17.89
CA GLN A 269 7.55 2.37 18.06
C GLN A 269 8.37 3.51 17.43
N SER A 270 7.74 4.41 16.66
CA SER A 270 8.36 5.60 16.09
C SER A 270 8.67 6.70 17.12
N ALA A 271 8.11 6.67 18.33
CA ALA A 271 8.49 7.60 19.39
C ALA A 271 9.88 7.27 20.00
N HIS A 272 10.29 5.99 20.00
CA HIS A 272 11.60 5.59 20.53
C HIS A 272 12.77 5.97 19.60
N ARG A 273 12.56 6.02 18.28
CA ARG A 273 13.62 6.39 17.32
C ARG A 273 13.88 7.90 17.26
N ALA A 274 12.89 8.73 17.58
CA ALA A 274 13.09 10.18 17.67
C ALA A 274 13.91 10.57 18.92
N VAL A 275 13.68 9.91 20.06
CA VAL A 275 14.46 10.14 21.30
C VAL A 275 15.90 9.61 21.17
N GLN A 276 16.12 8.46 20.51
CA GLN A 276 17.48 7.96 20.27
C GLN A 276 18.30 8.85 19.32
N ARG A 277 17.69 9.51 18.34
CA ARG A 277 18.41 10.46 17.46
C ARG A 277 18.76 11.77 18.16
N CYS A 278 17.93 12.25 19.08
CA CYS A 278 18.28 13.43 19.89
C CYS A 278 19.38 13.11 20.92
N SER A 279 19.41 11.89 21.49
CA SER A 279 20.48 11.47 22.40
C SER A 279 21.83 11.24 21.71
N ALA A 280 21.85 10.89 20.41
CA ALA A 280 23.08 10.73 19.65
C ALA A 280 23.65 12.07 19.14
N ALA A 281 22.80 13.09 18.97
CA ALA A 281 23.22 14.44 18.57
C ALA A 281 23.73 15.31 19.73
N SER A 282 23.49 14.92 21.00
CA SER A 282 24.03 15.59 22.18
C SER A 282 25.34 14.98 22.70
N SER A 283 25.95 14.05 21.96
CA SER A 283 27.21 13.38 22.32
C SER A 283 28.32 13.53 21.26
N CYS A 284 28.17 14.51 20.36
CA CYS A 284 29.26 15.02 19.53
C CYS A 284 29.52 16.49 19.85
#